data_AF-F8KT40-F1
#
_entry.id   AF-F8KT40-F1
#
_cell.length_a   1.000
_cell.length_b   1.000
_cell.length_c   1.000
_cell.angle_alpha   90.00
_cell.angle_beta   90.00
_cell.angle_gamma   90.00
#
_symmetry.space_group_name_H-M   'P 1'
#
loop_
_entity.id
_entity.type
_entity.pdbx_description
1 polymer ?
#
loop_
_entity_poly.entity_id
_entity_poly.type
_entity_poly.pdbx_seq_one_letter_code
_entity_poly.pdbx_strand_id
1 'polypeptide(L)'
;MIHKERFYTTSDEYSLDNPPNRPIKSTLETFKVLALSSKTQEKLNSVRFVFDEISPSVNIDVDFARSAHASRFKEYENLLAWCDLFLRQKSLTPYSGSDRAYALLFPMEKLFESFVKHWLKTSLAGRYESPQERPRFLLENNGKFSINLRPDIVLENREKVLILDTKWKVIEESGNPSQADLYQMWAYASKYASIELKGKQRRVCLFSLSLAWARFHPCLDF
;
A
#
# COMPACT_ATOMS: atom_id res chain seq x y z
N MET A 1 28.02 44.49 31.75
CA MET A 1 26.89 45.36 32.19
C MET A 1 25.84 44.47 32.83
N ILE A 2 25.54 44.69 34.10
CA ILE A 2 24.46 43.99 34.84
C ILE A 2 23.29 44.98 34.91
N HIS A 3 22.16 44.64 34.29
CA HIS A 3 20.95 45.46 34.28
C HIS A 3 20.15 45.24 35.57
N LYS A 4 19.98 46.28 36.38
CA LYS A 4 19.27 46.20 37.68
C LYS A 4 17.77 45.98 37.53
N GLU A 5 17.21 46.19 36.35
CA GLU A 5 15.79 45.97 36.04
C GLU A 5 15.39 44.52 35.69
N ARG A 6 16.34 43.58 35.58
CA ARG A 6 16.05 42.18 35.22
C ARG A 6 16.21 41.27 36.44
N PHE A 7 15.10 40.67 36.87
CA PHE A 7 15.11 39.61 37.87
C PHE A 7 15.21 38.26 37.16
N TYR A 8 16.18 37.45 37.55
CA TYR A 8 16.29 36.07 37.09
C TYR A 8 15.37 35.20 37.97
N THR A 9 14.27 34.74 37.38
CA THR A 9 13.34 33.80 38.02
C THR A 9 13.36 32.48 37.27
N THR A 10 13.46 31.37 37.99
CA THR A 10 13.30 30.02 37.43
C THR A 10 11.84 29.60 37.64
N SER A 11 11.14 29.29 36.56
CA SER A 11 9.77 28.77 36.59
C SER A 11 9.66 27.55 35.69
N ASP A 12 8.91 26.55 36.14
CA ASP A 12 8.60 25.38 35.32
C ASP A 12 7.42 25.71 34.39
N GLU A 13 7.71 25.92 33.12
CA GLU A 13 6.69 26.13 32.09
C GLU A 13 6.24 24.79 31.50
N TYR A 14 4.92 24.58 31.43
CA TYR A 14 4.38 23.41 30.75
C TYR A 14 4.46 23.62 29.24
N SER A 15 5.40 22.94 28.60
CA SER A 15 5.55 22.95 27.14
C SER A 15 5.15 21.61 26.53
N LEU A 16 4.37 21.68 25.44
CA LEU A 16 4.05 20.54 24.59
C LEU A 16 5.24 20.13 23.71
N ASP A 17 6.24 20.98 23.53
CA ASP A 17 7.47 20.68 22.79
C ASP A 17 8.45 19.85 23.64
N ASN A 18 8.09 18.59 23.84
CA ASN A 18 8.83 17.64 24.67
C ASN A 18 9.35 16.44 23.86
N PRO A 19 10.32 15.66 24.41
CA PRO A 19 10.95 14.57 23.67
C PRO A 19 9.98 13.52 23.11
N PRO A 20 8.89 13.10 23.78
CA PRO A 20 7.91 12.19 23.18
C PRO A 20 7.13 12.77 21.99
N ASN A 21 6.82 14.07 22.01
CA ASN A 21 6.01 14.68 20.96
C ASN A 21 6.82 15.02 19.70
N ARG A 22 8.12 15.27 19.81
CA ARG A 22 8.99 15.63 18.68
C ARG A 22 9.11 14.54 17.61
N PRO A 23 9.29 13.24 17.94
CA PRO A 23 9.20 12.16 16.97
C PRO A 23 7.84 12.09 16.27
N ILE A 24 6.74 12.28 17.01
CA ILE A 24 5.39 12.29 16.43
C ILE A 24 5.26 13.41 15.39
N LYS A 25 5.66 14.64 15.74
CA LYS A 25 5.72 15.77 14.80
C LYS A 25 6.56 15.44 13.57
N SER A 26 7.74 14.85 13.77
CA SER A 26 8.65 14.47 12.68
C SER A 26 8.01 13.45 11.73
N THR A 27 7.33 12.43 12.27
CA THR A 27 6.60 11.44 11.47
C THR A 27 5.49 12.10 10.65
N LEU A 28 4.75 13.03 11.26
CA LEU A 28 3.70 13.78 10.56
C LEU A 28 4.28 14.62 9.41
N GLU A 29 5.45 15.25 9.57
CA GLU A 29 6.09 15.97 8.47
C GLU A 29 6.55 15.02 7.35
N THR A 30 7.06 13.83 7.67
CA THR A 30 7.37 12.80 6.66
C THR A 30 6.14 12.39 5.87
N PHE A 31 4.96 12.26 6.50
CA PHE A 31 3.73 11.92 5.79
C PHE A 31 3.20 13.04 4.89
N LYS A 32 3.70 14.27 5.01
CA LYS A 32 3.30 15.40 4.16
C LYS A 32 3.78 15.24 2.72
N VAL A 33 4.94 14.61 2.51
CA VAL A 33 5.51 14.42 1.17
C VAL A 33 4.95 13.19 0.45
N LEU A 34 4.17 12.35 1.15
CA LEU A 34 3.59 11.14 0.59
C LEU A 34 2.28 11.43 -0.15
N ALA A 35 2.10 10.81 -1.32
CA ALA A 35 0.87 10.88 -2.10
C ALA A 35 -0.23 9.99 -1.50
N LEU A 36 -0.77 10.39 -0.34
CA LEU A 36 -1.83 9.67 0.38
C LEU A 36 -3.23 10.04 -0.13
N SER A 37 -4.24 9.23 0.20
CA SER A 37 -5.64 9.53 -0.14
C SER A 37 -6.13 10.84 0.48
N SER A 38 -7.08 11.53 -0.14
CA SER A 38 -7.65 12.79 0.37
C SER A 38 -8.17 12.66 1.80
N LYS A 39 -8.91 11.58 2.09
CA LYS A 39 -9.43 11.27 3.44
C LYS A 39 -8.32 11.08 4.48
N THR A 40 -7.19 10.48 4.08
CA THR A 40 -6.03 10.32 4.96
C THR A 40 -5.33 11.66 5.19
N GLN A 41 -5.13 12.44 4.12
CA GLN A 41 -4.50 13.76 4.23
C GLN A 41 -5.30 14.70 5.13
N GLU A 42 -6.64 14.70 5.01
CA GLU A 42 -7.54 15.49 5.86
C GLU A 42 -7.34 15.17 7.34
N LYS A 43 -7.36 13.88 7.72
CA LYS A 43 -7.09 13.44 9.10
C LYS A 43 -5.72 13.88 9.59
N LEU A 44 -4.68 13.72 8.76
CA LEU A 44 -3.32 14.10 9.14
C LEU A 44 -3.17 15.61 9.31
N ASN A 45 -3.90 16.41 8.54
CA ASN A 45 -3.89 17.87 8.68
C ASN A 45 -4.52 18.32 10.00
N SER A 46 -5.61 17.69 10.43
CA SER A 46 -6.20 17.96 11.76
C SER A 46 -5.22 17.64 12.89
N VAL A 47 -4.48 16.53 12.79
CA VAL A 47 -3.47 16.17 13.80
C VAL A 47 -2.28 17.13 13.75
N ARG A 48 -1.81 17.52 12.56
CA ARG A 48 -0.72 18.49 12.40
C ARG A 48 -1.02 19.83 13.05
N PHE A 49 -2.26 20.29 12.95
CA PHE A 49 -2.71 21.52 13.61
C PHE A 49 -2.53 21.46 15.14
N VAL A 50 -2.84 20.31 15.76
CA VAL A 50 -2.62 20.11 17.21
C VAL A 50 -1.13 20.13 17.57
N PHE A 51 -0.26 19.75 16.65
CA PHE A 51 1.20 19.70 16.83
C PHE A 51 1.92 20.91 16.22
N ASP A 52 1.24 22.02 15.93
CA ASP A 52 1.85 23.15 15.20
C ASP A 52 2.98 23.82 15.99
N GLU A 53 2.80 23.99 17.29
CA GLU A 53 3.77 24.61 18.22
C GLU A 53 4.95 23.68 18.59
N ILE A 54 4.93 22.43 18.13
CA ILE A 54 5.94 21.42 18.48
C ILE A 54 6.99 21.39 17.38
N SER A 55 8.26 21.47 17.79
CA SER A 55 9.36 21.41 16.83
C SER A 55 9.56 19.98 16.34
N PRO A 56 9.96 19.76 15.07
CA PRO A 56 10.42 18.46 14.64
C PRO A 56 11.69 18.07 15.43
N SER A 57 11.91 16.76 15.56
CA SER A 57 13.07 16.20 16.25
C SER A 57 14.34 16.53 15.48
N VAL A 58 15.31 17.13 16.17
CA VAL A 58 16.66 17.39 15.63
C VAL A 58 17.52 16.12 15.74
N ASN A 59 17.32 15.35 16.81
CA ASN A 59 18.03 14.09 17.05
C ASN A 59 17.06 13.03 17.57
N ILE A 60 16.67 12.15 16.65
CA ILE A 60 15.68 11.10 16.88
C ILE A 60 16.12 10.14 17.99
N ASP A 61 17.41 9.77 18.05
CA ASP A 61 17.94 8.84 19.07
C ASP A 61 17.83 9.42 20.48
N VAL A 62 18.19 10.70 20.64
CA VAL A 62 18.11 11.39 21.94
C VAL A 62 16.67 11.56 22.39
N ASP A 63 15.77 11.92 21.48
CA ASP A 63 14.36 12.10 21.83
C ASP A 63 13.69 10.77 22.21
N PHE A 64 13.98 9.66 21.51
CA PHE A 64 13.51 8.33 21.91
C PHE A 64 14.10 7.86 23.24
N ALA A 65 15.41 8.05 23.47
CA ALA A 65 16.04 7.68 24.74
C ALA A 65 15.40 8.41 25.92
N ARG A 66 15.15 9.71 25.79
CA ARG A 66 14.47 10.53 26.81
C ARG A 66 13.01 10.11 27.00
N SER A 67 12.35 9.66 25.94
CA SER A 67 10.96 9.19 25.99
C SER A 67 10.82 7.87 26.75
N ALA A 68 11.79 6.95 26.62
CA ALA A 68 11.78 5.65 27.29
C ALA A 68 11.80 5.75 28.83
N HIS A 69 12.42 6.80 29.37
CA HIS A 69 12.54 7.02 30.82
C HIS A 69 11.32 7.71 31.45
N ALA A 70 10.39 8.22 30.64
CA ALA A 70 9.27 9.00 31.12
C ALA A 70 8.05 8.10 31.38
N SER A 71 7.91 7.60 32.61
CA SER A 71 6.81 6.72 33.07
C SER A 71 5.40 7.22 32.71
N ARG A 72 5.23 8.55 32.54
CA ARG A 72 3.98 9.20 32.13
C ARG A 72 3.53 8.88 30.70
N PHE A 73 4.38 8.28 29.87
CA PHE A 73 4.11 8.07 28.43
C PHE A 73 3.91 6.60 28.05
N LYS A 74 3.57 5.72 29.00
CA LYS A 74 3.28 4.30 28.68
C LYS A 74 2.18 4.13 27.63
N GLU A 75 1.16 4.99 27.65
CA GLU A 75 0.08 4.98 26.66
C GLU A 75 0.57 5.30 25.24
N TYR A 76 1.73 5.96 25.12
CA TYR A 76 2.31 6.41 23.85
C TYR A 76 3.28 5.37 23.29
N GLU A 77 3.58 4.29 24.02
CA GLU A 77 4.59 3.28 23.63
C GLU A 77 4.34 2.73 22.22
N ASN A 78 3.09 2.33 21.94
CA ASN A 78 2.71 1.82 20.61
C ASN A 78 2.82 2.89 19.52
N LEU A 79 2.41 4.13 19.81
CA LEU A 79 2.47 5.22 18.85
C LEU A 79 3.93 5.57 18.52
N LEU A 80 4.77 5.68 19.54
CA LEU A 80 6.20 5.97 19.43
C LEU A 80 6.93 4.87 18.67
N ALA A 81 6.55 3.61 18.86
CA ALA A 81 7.12 2.50 18.11
C ALA A 81 6.76 2.54 16.62
N TRP A 82 5.53 2.96 16.27
CA TRP A 82 5.18 3.27 14.87
C TRP A 82 5.99 4.45 14.33
N CYS A 83 6.13 5.53 15.11
CA CYS A 83 6.96 6.67 14.73
C CYS A 83 8.42 6.26 14.47
N ASP A 84 8.99 5.40 15.31
CA ASP A 84 10.35 4.86 15.15
C ASP A 84 10.47 4.09 13.83
N LEU A 85 9.50 3.23 13.55
CA LEU A 85 9.46 2.44 12.33
C LEU A 85 9.44 3.32 11.07
N PHE A 86 8.57 4.34 11.04
CA PHE A 86 8.46 5.24 9.90
C PHE A 86 9.67 6.16 9.74
N LEU A 87 10.17 6.74 10.85
CA LEU A 87 11.29 7.67 10.82
C LEU A 87 12.61 7.01 10.43
N ARG A 88 12.84 5.79 10.92
CA ARG A 88 14.05 5.02 10.59
C ARG A 88 13.94 4.25 9.29
N GLN A 89 12.80 4.31 8.60
CA GLN A 89 12.51 3.55 7.39
C GLN A 89 12.79 2.04 7.58
N LYS A 90 12.58 1.53 8.79
CA LYS A 90 12.79 0.11 9.09
C LYS A 90 11.83 -0.70 8.23
N SER A 91 12.34 -1.71 7.52
CA SER A 91 11.50 -2.63 6.79
C SER A 91 10.65 -3.43 7.79
N LEU A 92 9.36 -3.61 7.48
CA LEU A 92 8.44 -4.49 8.22
C LEU A 92 8.72 -5.99 7.97
N THR A 93 9.96 -6.31 7.63
CA THR A 93 10.43 -7.68 7.45
C THR A 93 10.73 -8.27 8.83
N PRO A 94 10.37 -9.53 9.11
CA PRO A 94 10.82 -10.21 10.31
C PRO A 94 12.35 -10.16 10.32
N TYR A 95 12.94 -9.39 11.23
CA TYR A 95 14.37 -9.39 11.46
C TYR A 95 14.65 -10.31 12.64
N SER A 96 15.72 -11.10 12.56
CA SER A 96 16.20 -11.89 13.68
C SER A 96 16.75 -10.95 14.76
N GLY A 97 16.02 -10.78 15.85
CA GLY A 97 16.41 -9.92 16.98
C GLY A 97 15.41 -10.00 18.14
N SER A 98 15.80 -9.46 19.31
CA SER A 98 14.97 -9.43 20.53
C SER A 98 13.95 -8.30 20.57
N ASP A 99 13.92 -7.43 19.56
CA ASP A 99 13.00 -6.31 19.48
C ASP A 99 11.62 -6.75 18.97
N ARG A 100 10.56 -6.10 19.47
CA ARG A 100 9.18 -6.32 19.00
C ARG A 100 9.08 -5.95 17.52
N ALA A 101 9.05 -6.96 16.64
CA ALA A 101 8.82 -6.76 15.22
C ALA A 101 7.32 -6.54 14.95
N TYR A 102 6.97 -5.40 14.38
CA TYR A 102 5.63 -5.19 13.83
C TYR A 102 5.50 -5.98 12.53
N ALA A 103 4.63 -6.98 12.52
CA ALA A 103 4.27 -7.69 11.29
C ALA A 103 3.09 -6.97 10.61
N LEU A 104 3.28 -6.53 9.38
CA LEU A 104 2.20 -6.01 8.54
C LEU A 104 1.85 -7.05 7.48
N LEU A 105 0.74 -7.76 7.71
CA LEU A 105 0.28 -8.82 6.82
C LEU A 105 -0.68 -8.23 5.79
N PHE A 106 -0.32 -8.35 4.51
CA PHE A 106 -1.17 -7.97 3.40
C PHE A 106 -1.68 -9.23 2.67
N PRO A 107 -2.92 -9.20 2.13
CA PRO A 107 -3.32 -10.17 1.12
C PRO A 107 -2.52 -9.90 -0.16
N MET A 108 -1.41 -10.62 -0.33
CA MET A 108 -0.41 -10.36 -1.37
C MET A 108 -0.98 -10.49 -2.78
N GLU A 109 -1.95 -11.36 -2.97
CA GLU A 109 -2.68 -11.52 -4.23
C GLU A 109 -3.33 -10.19 -4.64
N LYS A 110 -4.09 -9.57 -3.73
CA LYS A 110 -4.80 -8.31 -3.97
C LYS A 110 -3.84 -7.13 -4.11
N LEU A 111 -2.74 -7.15 -3.36
CA LEU A 111 -1.72 -6.11 -3.43
C LEU A 111 -1.04 -6.12 -4.80
N PHE A 112 -0.66 -7.31 -5.28
CA PHE A 112 -0.06 -7.49 -6.59
C PHE A 112 -1.02 -7.09 -7.71
N GLU A 113 -2.28 -7.54 -7.66
CA GLU A 113 -3.33 -7.13 -8.59
C GLU A 113 -3.47 -5.60 -8.64
N SER A 114 -3.58 -4.95 -7.48
CA SER A 114 -3.73 -3.50 -7.37
C SER A 114 -2.51 -2.75 -7.91
N PHE A 115 -1.32 -3.26 -7.65
CA PHE A 115 -0.07 -2.72 -8.18
C PHE A 115 -0.03 -2.79 -9.71
N VAL A 116 -0.26 -3.97 -10.29
CA VAL A 116 -0.26 -4.17 -11.74
C VAL A 116 -1.32 -3.30 -12.40
N LYS A 117 -2.53 -3.21 -11.81
CA LYS A 117 -3.61 -2.35 -12.29
C LYS A 117 -3.22 -0.88 -12.30
N HIS A 118 -2.61 -0.39 -11.22
CA HIS A 118 -2.12 0.99 -11.15
C HIS A 118 -1.01 1.24 -12.18
N TRP A 119 -0.02 0.35 -12.26
CA TRP A 119 1.09 0.46 -13.21
C TRP A 119 0.62 0.47 -14.66
N LEU A 120 -0.30 -0.43 -15.04
CA LEU A 120 -0.88 -0.47 -16.40
C LEU A 120 -1.69 0.79 -16.70
N LYS A 121 -2.52 1.26 -15.75
CA LYS A 121 -3.32 2.47 -15.93
C LYS A 121 -2.44 3.68 -16.21
N THR A 122 -1.33 3.82 -15.50
CA THR A 122 -0.38 4.93 -15.68
C THR A 122 0.43 4.76 -16.97
N SER A 123 0.91 3.55 -17.26
CA SER A 123 1.77 3.28 -18.42
C SER A 123 1.05 3.30 -19.76
N LEU A 124 -0.25 2.98 -19.77
CA LEU A 124 -1.08 2.92 -20.97
C LEU A 124 -2.13 4.05 -21.03
N ALA A 125 -1.99 5.07 -20.18
CA ALA A 125 -2.88 6.22 -20.15
C ALA A 125 -3.03 6.84 -21.56
N GLY A 126 -4.28 7.08 -21.96
CA GLY A 126 -4.62 7.65 -23.27
C GLY A 126 -4.55 6.68 -24.46
N ARG A 127 -4.04 5.45 -24.28
CA ARG A 127 -4.03 4.41 -25.33
C ARG A 127 -5.06 3.30 -25.10
N TYR A 128 -5.31 3.00 -23.83
CA TYR A 128 -6.26 1.99 -23.40
C TYR A 128 -7.09 2.54 -22.24
N GLU A 129 -8.35 2.13 -22.18
CA GLU A 129 -9.28 2.48 -21.12
C GLU A 129 -9.77 1.22 -20.42
N SER A 130 -10.03 1.33 -19.12
CA SER A 130 -10.75 0.27 -18.40
C SER A 130 -12.22 0.39 -18.77
N PRO A 131 -12.85 -0.65 -19.35
CA PRO A 131 -14.27 -0.59 -19.67
C PRO A 131 -15.08 -0.43 -18.38
N GLN A 132 -16.28 0.17 -18.49
CA GLN A 132 -17.25 0.09 -17.40
C GLN A 132 -17.53 -1.38 -17.08
N GLU A 133 -17.34 -1.77 -15.82
CA GLU A 133 -17.55 -3.15 -15.37
C GLU A 133 -18.99 -3.57 -15.65
N ARG A 134 -19.17 -4.46 -16.64
CA ARG A 134 -20.41 -5.18 -16.86
C ARG A 134 -20.17 -6.63 -16.48
N PRO A 135 -21.00 -7.22 -15.59
CA PRO A 135 -20.84 -8.61 -15.22
C PRO A 135 -20.98 -9.50 -16.46
N ARG A 136 -20.10 -10.48 -16.60
CA ARG A 136 -20.10 -11.43 -17.72
C ARG A 136 -20.21 -12.81 -17.13
N PHE A 137 -21.16 -13.62 -17.57
CA PHE A 137 -21.41 -14.92 -16.95
C PHE A 137 -21.01 -16.07 -17.86
N LEU A 138 -20.45 -17.14 -17.29
CA LEU A 138 -20.08 -18.34 -18.05
C LEU A 138 -21.33 -19.06 -18.56
N LEU A 139 -22.29 -19.24 -17.66
CA LEU A 139 -23.50 -20.01 -17.88
C LEU A 139 -24.71 -19.08 -17.82
N GLU A 140 -25.60 -19.27 -18.79
CA GLU A 140 -26.91 -18.66 -18.82
C GLU A 140 -27.90 -19.78 -19.10
N ASN A 141 -28.82 -20.02 -18.16
CA ASN A 141 -29.86 -21.02 -18.31
C ASN A 141 -31.20 -20.41 -17.91
N ASN A 142 -32.15 -20.34 -18.84
CA ASN A 142 -33.50 -19.83 -18.63
C ASN A 142 -33.53 -18.45 -17.94
N GLY A 143 -32.66 -17.52 -18.37
CA GLY A 143 -32.54 -16.17 -17.81
C GLY A 143 -31.85 -16.11 -16.43
N LYS A 144 -31.41 -17.25 -15.88
CA LYS A 144 -30.54 -17.29 -14.70
C LYS A 144 -29.08 -17.30 -15.13
N PHE A 145 -28.37 -16.27 -14.72
CA PHE A 145 -26.94 -16.12 -14.93
C PHE A 145 -26.17 -16.78 -13.78
N SER A 146 -25.29 -17.72 -14.12
CA SER A 146 -24.50 -18.47 -13.14
C SER A 146 -23.02 -18.36 -13.46
N ILE A 147 -22.20 -18.15 -12.43
CA ILE A 147 -20.73 -18.02 -12.47
C ILE A 147 -20.28 -16.76 -13.21
N ASN A 148 -19.96 -15.72 -12.45
CA ASN A 148 -19.44 -14.46 -12.98
C ASN A 148 -17.96 -14.62 -13.40
N LEU A 149 -17.67 -14.44 -14.69
CA LEU A 149 -16.33 -14.26 -15.22
C LEU A 149 -15.90 -12.81 -15.02
N ARG A 150 -15.10 -12.61 -13.98
CA ARG A 150 -14.38 -11.37 -13.76
C ARG A 150 -12.89 -11.64 -13.94
N PRO A 151 -12.28 -11.20 -15.05
CA PRO A 151 -10.83 -11.07 -15.11
C PRO A 151 -10.36 -10.00 -14.14
N ASP A 152 -9.14 -10.12 -13.63
CA ASP A 152 -8.53 -9.14 -12.72
C ASP A 152 -8.46 -7.75 -13.37
N ILE A 153 -8.00 -7.71 -14.63
CA ILE A 153 -7.81 -6.47 -15.38
C ILE A 153 -8.32 -6.66 -16.81
N VAL A 154 -9.16 -5.72 -17.25
CA VAL A 154 -9.60 -5.61 -18.63
C VAL A 154 -9.28 -4.21 -19.12
N LEU A 155 -8.63 -4.11 -20.27
CA LEU A 155 -8.32 -2.86 -20.93
C LEU A 155 -8.78 -2.95 -22.37
N GLU A 156 -9.37 -1.89 -22.90
CA GLU A 156 -9.83 -1.87 -24.29
C GLU A 156 -9.48 -0.58 -25.00
N ASN A 157 -9.39 -0.68 -26.32
CA ASN A 157 -9.41 0.47 -27.21
C ASN A 157 -10.29 0.15 -28.44
N ARG A 158 -10.17 0.94 -29.50
CA ARG A 158 -10.97 0.75 -30.72
C ARG A 158 -10.67 -0.57 -31.44
N GLU A 159 -9.47 -1.10 -31.30
CA GLU A 159 -8.99 -2.26 -32.07
C GLU A 159 -8.93 -3.56 -31.26
N LYS A 160 -8.64 -3.45 -29.96
CA LYS A 160 -8.27 -4.59 -29.11
C LYS A 160 -8.93 -4.54 -27.75
N VAL A 161 -9.16 -5.73 -27.20
CA VAL A 161 -9.48 -5.97 -25.80
C VAL A 161 -8.37 -6.82 -25.20
N LEU A 162 -7.69 -6.27 -24.20
CA LEU A 162 -6.67 -6.93 -23.42
C LEU A 162 -7.31 -7.46 -22.14
N ILE A 163 -7.14 -8.75 -21.89
CA ILE A 163 -7.57 -9.41 -20.66
C ILE A 163 -6.31 -9.87 -19.95
N LEU A 164 -6.11 -9.40 -18.72
CA LEU A 164 -4.96 -9.76 -17.92
C LEU A 164 -5.42 -10.40 -16.62
N ASP A 165 -4.80 -11.53 -16.31
CA ASP A 165 -4.96 -12.26 -15.06
C ASP A 165 -3.63 -12.20 -14.30
N THR A 166 -3.68 -11.76 -13.05
CA THR A 166 -2.53 -11.55 -12.18
C THR A 166 -2.47 -12.66 -11.15
N LYS A 167 -1.36 -13.39 -11.10
CA LYS A 167 -1.16 -14.48 -10.14
C LYS A 167 0.04 -14.18 -9.25
N TRP A 168 -0.20 -14.26 -7.95
CA TRP A 168 0.83 -14.31 -6.93
C TRP A 168 1.05 -15.77 -6.53
N LYS A 169 2.10 -16.43 -7.05
CA LYS A 169 2.35 -17.85 -6.80
C LYS A 169 3.83 -18.22 -6.96
N VAL A 170 4.23 -19.37 -6.43
CA VAL A 170 5.50 -20.00 -6.85
C VAL A 170 5.38 -20.27 -8.35
N ILE A 171 6.36 -19.80 -9.13
CA ILE A 171 6.47 -20.20 -10.52
C ILE A 171 7.31 -21.48 -10.51
N GLU A 172 6.76 -22.58 -11.02
CA GLU A 172 7.51 -23.82 -11.22
C GLU A 172 8.70 -23.57 -12.16
N GLU A 173 9.77 -24.35 -12.07
CA GLU A 173 10.97 -24.18 -12.91
C GLU A 173 10.67 -24.15 -14.41
N SER A 174 9.58 -24.81 -14.83
CA SER A 174 9.12 -24.84 -16.22
C SER A 174 8.58 -23.49 -16.73
N GLY A 175 8.26 -22.54 -15.83
CA GLY A 175 7.65 -21.25 -16.17
C GLY A 175 6.22 -21.34 -16.70
N ASN A 176 5.64 -22.54 -16.76
CA ASN A 176 4.33 -22.76 -17.38
C ASN A 176 3.17 -22.39 -16.43
N PRO A 177 2.07 -21.83 -16.95
CA PRO A 177 0.84 -21.67 -16.18
C PRO A 177 0.27 -23.04 -15.78
N SER A 178 -0.44 -23.09 -14.65
CA SER A 178 -1.07 -24.34 -14.21
C SER A 178 -2.24 -24.70 -15.14
N GLN A 179 -2.68 -25.96 -15.13
CA GLN A 179 -3.87 -26.35 -15.88
C GLN A 179 -5.11 -25.52 -15.48
N ALA A 180 -5.27 -25.21 -14.20
CA ALA A 180 -6.35 -24.35 -13.73
C ALA A 180 -6.28 -22.94 -14.34
N ASP A 181 -5.08 -22.35 -14.41
CA ASP A 181 -4.88 -21.04 -15.04
C ASP A 181 -5.19 -21.08 -16.53
N LEU A 182 -4.80 -22.15 -17.23
CA LEU A 182 -5.11 -22.35 -18.64
C LEU A 182 -6.62 -22.44 -18.88
N TYR A 183 -7.35 -23.19 -18.05
CA TYR A 183 -8.81 -23.26 -18.14
C TYR A 183 -9.47 -21.92 -17.86
N GLN A 184 -8.95 -21.15 -16.89
CA GLN A 184 -9.45 -19.82 -16.58
C GLN A 184 -9.21 -18.85 -17.76
N MET A 185 -8.01 -18.86 -18.34
CA MET A 185 -7.70 -18.07 -19.54
C MET A 185 -8.57 -18.47 -20.73
N TRP A 186 -8.84 -19.77 -20.91
CA TRP A 186 -9.70 -20.26 -21.98
C TRP A 186 -11.15 -19.82 -21.81
N ALA A 187 -11.68 -19.85 -20.58
CA ALA A 187 -13.02 -19.35 -20.27
C ALA A 187 -13.14 -17.85 -20.62
N TYR A 188 -12.12 -17.05 -20.28
CA TYR A 188 -12.07 -15.64 -20.65
C TYR A 188 -12.03 -15.44 -22.17
N ALA A 189 -11.14 -16.16 -22.86
CA ALA A 189 -10.99 -16.10 -24.30
C ALA A 189 -12.32 -16.39 -25.01
N SER A 190 -12.94 -17.51 -24.66
CA SER A 190 -14.20 -17.99 -25.24
C SER A 190 -15.32 -16.97 -25.09
N LYS A 191 -15.49 -16.43 -23.87
CA LYS A 191 -16.59 -15.50 -23.60
C LYS A 191 -16.36 -14.15 -24.28
N TYR A 192 -15.15 -13.61 -24.21
CA TYR A 192 -14.86 -12.29 -24.78
C TYR A 192 -14.83 -12.33 -26.31
N ALA A 193 -14.25 -13.36 -26.92
CA ALA A 193 -14.26 -13.52 -28.36
C ALA A 193 -15.69 -13.64 -28.90
N SER A 194 -16.56 -14.42 -28.23
CA SER A 194 -17.97 -14.53 -28.63
C SER A 194 -18.71 -13.18 -28.63
N ILE A 195 -18.41 -12.32 -27.64
CA ILE A 195 -19.00 -10.98 -27.54
C ILE A 195 -18.47 -10.07 -28.66
N GLU A 196 -17.16 -10.06 -28.89
CA GLU A 196 -16.56 -9.22 -29.94
C GLU A 196 -17.01 -9.64 -31.34
N LEU A 197 -17.21 -10.95 -31.58
CA LEU A 197 -17.78 -11.47 -32.83
C LEU A 197 -19.22 -10.99 -33.08
N LYS A 198 -20.02 -10.82 -32.02
CA LYS A 198 -21.40 -10.29 -32.10
C LYS A 198 -21.46 -8.76 -32.16
N GLY A 199 -20.32 -8.07 -31.98
CA GLY A 199 -20.25 -6.63 -31.77
C GLY A 199 -19.20 -5.94 -32.63
N LYS A 200 -18.20 -5.32 -31.98
CA LYS A 200 -17.23 -4.40 -32.58
C LYS A 200 -16.06 -5.07 -33.33
N GLN A 201 -16.02 -6.41 -33.40
CA GLN A 201 -14.97 -7.21 -34.06
C GLN A 201 -13.53 -6.86 -33.65
N ARG A 202 -13.31 -6.63 -32.35
CA ARG A 202 -11.96 -6.32 -31.82
C ARG A 202 -11.16 -7.58 -31.58
N ARG A 203 -9.82 -7.49 -31.65
CA ARG A 203 -8.92 -8.60 -31.30
C ARG A 203 -8.85 -8.77 -29.79
N VAL A 204 -9.02 -10.00 -29.30
CA VAL A 204 -8.88 -10.32 -27.88
C VAL A 204 -7.47 -10.86 -27.63
N CYS A 205 -6.72 -10.22 -26.72
CA CYS A 205 -5.39 -10.65 -26.30
C CYS A 205 -5.41 -11.01 -24.82
N LEU A 206 -4.82 -12.14 -24.45
CA LEU A 206 -4.80 -12.65 -23.08
C LEU A 206 -3.36 -12.68 -22.56
N PHE A 207 -3.18 -12.22 -21.33
CA PHE A 207 -1.90 -12.22 -20.65
C PHE A 207 -2.07 -12.78 -19.23
N SER A 208 -1.21 -13.73 -18.86
CA SER A 208 -1.05 -14.13 -17.46
C SER A 208 0.24 -13.51 -16.94
N LEU A 209 0.13 -12.71 -15.89
CA LEU A 209 1.25 -12.06 -15.22
C LEU A 209 1.46 -12.74 -13.88
N SER A 210 2.56 -13.48 -13.76
CA SER A 210 2.95 -14.14 -12.52
C SER A 210 4.21 -13.50 -11.94
N LEU A 211 4.23 -13.27 -10.62
CA LEU A 211 5.44 -12.91 -9.90
C LEU A 211 5.82 -14.04 -8.94
N ALA A 212 7.06 -14.54 -9.06
CA ALA A 212 7.60 -15.57 -8.16
C ALA A 212 8.08 -14.95 -6.84
N TRP A 213 7.58 -15.47 -5.71
CA TRP A 213 8.07 -15.06 -4.39
C TRP A 213 9.43 -15.66 -4.03
N ALA A 214 9.86 -16.77 -4.66
CA ALA A 214 11.15 -17.42 -4.39
C ALA A 214 12.37 -16.49 -4.64
N ARG A 215 12.20 -15.41 -5.42
CA ARG A 215 13.24 -14.39 -5.63
C ARG A 215 13.32 -13.31 -4.55
N PHE A 216 12.36 -13.26 -3.63
CA PHE A 216 12.35 -12.35 -2.48
C PHE A 216 12.85 -13.01 -1.19
N HIS A 217 13.39 -14.23 -1.29
CA HIS A 217 13.72 -15.11 -0.16
C HIS A 217 15.18 -15.16 0.35
N PRO A 218 16.05 -14.13 0.28
CA PRO A 218 17.32 -14.23 1.01
C PRO A 218 17.17 -14.15 2.55
N CYS A 219 15.98 -13.93 3.13
CA CYS A 219 15.86 -13.57 4.55
C CYS A 219 14.75 -14.28 5.35
N LEU A 220 14.16 -15.36 4.84
CA LEU A 220 13.12 -16.11 5.58
C LEU A 220 13.42 -17.61 5.54
N ASP A 221 14.59 -17.99 6.05
CA ASP A 221 14.79 -19.33 6.59
C ASP A 221 14.72 -19.20 8.11
N PHE A 222 13.71 -19.86 8.70
CA PHE A 222 13.50 -19.94 10.14
C PHE A 222 14.50 -20.87 10.82
#